data_AF-A0A3S9Q1T8-F1
#
_entry.id   AF-A0A3S9Q1T8-F1
#
_cell.length_a   1.000
_cell.length_b   1.000
_cell.length_c   1.000
_cell.angle_alpha   90.00
_cell.angle_beta   90.00
_cell.angle_gamma   90.00
#
_symmetry.space_group_name_H-M   'P 1'
#
loop_
_entity.id
_entity.type
_entity.pdbx_description
1 polymer ?
#
loop_
_entity_poly.entity_id
_entity_poly.type
_entity_poly.pdbx_seq_one_letter_code
_entity_poly.pdbx_strand_id
1 'polypeptide(L)'
;MKFNILKAATVASVLAFGSAHADSIQVDLNADLTLSSAFDELSVDYNSHTIVNTTTGVVQTFAGANLIGNNILGLGVINTDFNDLTAFGGVNTFSSAPNDNFLRIEEGGTLAMKDSYLTFGVDLMGTFSNTGIVYNSGTLDVWQGYTNGTPAVKIMTSTFTSGGLTAGNQDVLSTSGAVDVLKNGVLYFDVNGTPVSFDDYFLANPLADIRLTIDQNVTGGAASVVAAVGGSVADGFKGAVGDLVYVSANHNASLTFAVPEPTSLAILGLGLLGFAGSRRRKS
;
A
#
# COMPACT_ATOMS: atom_id res chain seq x y z
N MET A 1 -3.06 -4.52 -44.96
CA MET A 1 -2.54 -4.08 -43.64
C MET A 1 -3.70 -3.51 -42.85
N LYS A 2 -4.13 -4.16 -41.76
CA LYS A 2 -5.23 -3.67 -40.89
C LYS A 2 -4.62 -3.16 -39.59
N PHE A 3 -4.91 -1.90 -39.29
CA PHE A 3 -4.35 -1.12 -38.19
C PHE A 3 -4.82 -1.61 -36.81
N ASN A 4 -3.85 -1.84 -35.92
CA ASN A 4 -3.98 -2.17 -34.51
C ASN A 4 -4.40 -0.96 -33.67
N ILE A 5 -5.66 -0.49 -33.75
CA ILE A 5 -6.14 0.64 -32.93
C ILE A 5 -7.00 0.21 -31.73
N LEU A 6 -7.41 -1.06 -31.64
CA LEU A 6 -8.36 -1.47 -30.58
C LEU A 6 -7.72 -1.80 -29.22
N LYS A 7 -6.38 -1.81 -29.08
CA LYS A 7 -5.72 -2.03 -27.77
C LYS A 7 -5.33 -0.73 -27.05
N ALA A 8 -5.23 0.40 -27.77
CA ALA A 8 -4.95 1.69 -27.15
C ALA A 8 -6.22 2.37 -26.58
N ALA A 9 -7.41 2.03 -27.10
CA ALA A 9 -8.67 2.65 -26.66
C ALA A 9 -9.17 2.14 -25.30
N THR A 10 -8.83 0.92 -24.89
CA THR A 10 -9.18 0.38 -23.56
C THR A 10 -8.24 0.85 -22.45
N VAL A 11 -7.02 1.27 -22.80
CA VAL A 11 -6.07 1.88 -21.85
C VAL A 11 -6.31 3.40 -21.75
N ALA A 12 -6.84 4.03 -22.81
CA ALA A 12 -7.19 5.45 -22.81
C ALA A 12 -8.55 5.79 -22.17
N SER A 13 -9.44 4.83 -21.95
CA SER A 13 -10.70 5.06 -21.21
C SER A 13 -10.51 5.13 -19.68
N VAL A 14 -9.30 4.83 -19.19
CA VAL A 14 -8.88 5.12 -17.80
C VAL A 14 -8.36 6.56 -17.67
N LEU A 15 -8.13 7.28 -18.79
CA LEU A 15 -7.44 8.58 -18.82
C LEU A 15 -8.36 9.82 -18.89
N ALA A 16 -9.65 9.74 -18.53
CA ALA A 16 -10.51 10.93 -18.50
C ALA A 16 -11.69 10.88 -17.51
N PHE A 17 -11.56 10.16 -16.40
CA PHE A 17 -12.29 10.52 -15.18
C PHE A 17 -11.26 11.20 -14.29
N GLY A 18 -11.42 12.51 -14.08
CA GLY A 18 -10.49 13.32 -13.31
C GLY A 18 -10.27 12.72 -11.93
N SER A 19 -9.14 12.05 -11.77
CA SER A 19 -8.50 11.94 -10.47
C SER A 19 -7.95 13.33 -10.17
N ALA A 20 -8.61 14.08 -9.29
CA ALA A 20 -7.89 15.11 -8.55
C ALA A 20 -6.66 14.44 -7.97
N HIS A 21 -5.51 15.08 -8.13
CA HIS A 21 -4.29 14.69 -7.46
C HIS A 21 -4.54 14.56 -5.95
N ALA A 22 -3.81 13.66 -5.29
CA ALA A 22 -3.80 13.50 -3.84
C ALA A 22 -3.86 14.88 -3.14
N ASP A 23 -4.83 15.11 -2.26
CA ASP A 23 -4.65 16.12 -1.23
C ASP A 23 -3.45 15.61 -0.41
N SER A 24 -2.37 16.38 -0.38
CA SER A 24 -1.19 16.09 0.43
C SER A 24 -1.64 15.77 1.85
N ILE A 25 -1.05 14.76 2.48
CA ILE A 25 -1.44 14.32 3.81
C ILE A 25 -0.51 14.89 4.88
N GLN A 26 -1.04 15.01 6.09
CA GLN A 26 -0.29 15.36 7.29
C GLN A 26 -0.56 14.32 8.38
N VAL A 27 0.40 14.16 9.29
CA VAL A 27 0.28 13.21 10.40
C VAL A 27 0.45 13.87 11.76
N ASP A 28 -0.31 13.39 12.74
CA ASP A 28 -0.11 13.66 14.16
C ASP A 28 0.11 12.34 14.90
N LEU A 29 1.39 12.01 15.10
CA LEU A 29 1.78 10.75 15.76
C LEU A 29 1.80 10.84 17.29
N ASN A 30 1.57 12.01 17.89
CA ASN A 30 1.58 12.15 19.35
C ASN A 30 0.22 12.59 19.91
N ALA A 31 -0.77 12.77 19.04
CA ALA A 31 -2.07 13.33 19.37
C ALA A 31 -1.93 14.66 20.14
N ASP A 32 -0.91 15.45 19.79
CA ASP A 32 -0.57 16.74 20.41
C ASP A 32 -0.94 17.93 19.53
N LEU A 33 -1.61 17.68 18.41
CA LEU A 33 -2.00 18.63 17.36
C LEU A 33 -0.80 19.30 16.65
N THR A 34 0.43 18.80 16.89
CA THR A 34 1.59 19.17 16.12
C THR A 34 1.66 18.28 14.90
N LEU A 35 1.17 18.80 13.77
CA LEU A 35 1.17 18.08 12.51
C LEU A 35 2.55 18.10 11.84
N SER A 36 2.84 17.05 11.09
CA SER A 36 3.93 17.07 10.12
C SER A 36 3.71 18.14 9.05
N SER A 37 4.75 18.41 8.25
CA SER A 37 4.54 19.10 6.98
C SER A 37 3.65 18.24 6.08
N ALA A 38 2.93 18.88 5.15
CA ALA A 38 2.15 18.15 4.16
C ALA A 38 3.08 17.40 3.18
N PHE A 39 2.73 16.16 2.86
CA PHE A 39 3.49 15.33 1.92
C PHE A 39 2.55 14.47 1.05
N ASP A 40 3.02 14.07 -0.13
CA ASP A 40 2.16 13.47 -1.16
C ASP A 40 2.22 11.93 -1.17
N GLU A 41 3.32 11.38 -0.65
CA GLU A 41 3.64 9.97 -0.78
C GLU A 41 4.29 9.46 0.51
N LEU A 42 3.96 8.22 0.87
CA LEU A 42 4.70 7.42 1.85
C LEU A 42 5.52 6.33 1.12
N SER A 43 6.84 6.35 1.22
CA SER A 43 7.70 5.31 0.65
C SER A 43 8.22 4.37 1.74
N VAL A 44 8.35 3.08 1.45
CA VAL A 44 8.80 2.05 2.40
C VAL A 44 9.63 0.97 1.70
N ASP A 45 10.74 0.60 2.34
CA ASP A 45 11.50 -0.58 1.99
C ASP A 45 11.11 -1.73 2.94
N TYR A 46 10.89 -2.92 2.41
CA TYR A 46 10.48 -4.06 3.23
C TYR A 46 10.83 -5.42 2.64
N ASN A 47 10.82 -6.44 3.51
CA ASN A 47 10.94 -7.83 3.09
C ASN A 47 9.57 -8.51 3.22
N SER A 48 9.13 -9.10 2.12
CA SER A 48 7.98 -9.99 2.11
C SER A 48 8.43 -11.42 2.41
N HIS A 49 7.52 -12.18 3.02
CA HIS A 49 7.72 -13.57 3.37
C HIS A 49 6.54 -14.37 2.87
N THR A 50 6.80 -15.26 1.92
CA THR A 50 5.77 -15.93 1.14
C THR A 50 5.85 -17.43 1.33
N ILE A 51 4.72 -18.05 1.63
CA ILE A 51 4.54 -19.50 1.70
C ILE A 51 3.77 -19.93 0.46
N VAL A 52 4.32 -20.88 -0.28
CA VAL A 52 3.73 -21.46 -1.50
C VAL A 52 3.46 -22.93 -1.25
N ASN A 53 2.21 -23.35 -1.42
CA ASN A 53 1.90 -24.76 -1.57
C ASN A 53 2.17 -25.16 -3.02
N THR A 54 3.21 -25.95 -3.26
CA THR A 54 3.65 -26.31 -4.62
C THR A 54 2.73 -27.31 -5.31
N THR A 55 1.88 -28.01 -4.55
CA THR A 55 0.87 -28.93 -5.08
C THR A 55 -0.39 -28.20 -5.55
N THR A 56 -0.90 -27.25 -4.75
CA THR A 56 -2.15 -26.52 -5.06
C THR A 56 -1.93 -25.18 -5.74
N GLY A 57 -0.71 -24.65 -5.68
CA GLY A 57 -0.38 -23.29 -6.11
C GLY A 57 -0.90 -22.21 -5.16
N VAL A 58 -1.51 -22.54 -4.02
CA VAL A 58 -1.99 -21.53 -3.06
C VAL A 58 -0.81 -20.80 -2.43
N VAL A 59 -0.94 -19.48 -2.29
CA VAL A 59 0.08 -18.61 -1.72
C VAL A 59 -0.49 -17.79 -0.57
N GLN A 60 0.32 -17.62 0.46
CA GLN A 60 0.12 -16.58 1.47
C GLN A 60 1.42 -15.78 1.66
N THR A 61 1.30 -14.45 1.65
CA THR A 61 2.43 -13.52 1.76
C THR A 61 2.20 -12.55 2.90
N PHE A 62 3.20 -12.45 3.78
CA PHE A 62 3.21 -11.55 4.93
C PHE A 62 4.32 -10.52 4.80
N ALA A 63 4.08 -9.31 5.31
CA ALA A 63 5.12 -8.32 5.54
C ALA A 63 4.79 -7.38 6.71
N GLY A 64 5.79 -6.62 7.16
CA GLY A 64 5.62 -5.61 8.20
C GLY A 64 5.13 -6.20 9.52
N ALA A 65 4.20 -5.51 10.18
CA ALA A 65 3.62 -5.89 11.47
C ALA A 65 3.00 -7.30 11.51
N ASN A 66 2.52 -7.83 10.37
CA ASN A 66 1.94 -9.18 10.29
C ASN A 66 2.98 -10.30 10.40
N LEU A 67 4.27 -9.97 10.40
CA LEU A 67 5.37 -10.90 10.69
C LEU A 67 5.67 -11.00 12.18
N ILE A 68 5.16 -10.09 13.02
CA ILE A 68 5.44 -10.09 14.45
C ILE A 68 4.83 -11.34 15.09
N GLY A 69 5.67 -12.12 15.77
CA GLY A 69 5.28 -13.40 16.37
C GLY A 69 4.97 -14.52 15.36
N ASN A 70 5.12 -14.26 14.06
CA ASN A 70 4.78 -15.24 13.02
C ASN A 70 5.89 -16.29 12.89
N ASN A 71 5.56 -17.55 13.20
CA ASN A 71 6.46 -18.69 13.08
C ASN A 71 6.21 -19.45 11.77
N ILE A 72 6.85 -19.00 10.70
CA ILE A 72 6.64 -19.53 9.35
C ILE A 72 7.24 -20.95 9.25
N LEU A 73 6.38 -21.94 9.02
CA LEU A 73 6.74 -23.36 8.89
C LEU A 73 7.54 -23.94 10.08
N GLY A 74 7.47 -23.33 11.26
CA GLY A 74 8.27 -23.76 12.42
C GLY A 74 9.75 -23.40 12.34
N LEU A 75 10.15 -22.54 11.38
CA LEU A 75 11.55 -22.16 11.15
C LEU A 75 12.03 -21.02 12.05
N GLY A 76 11.17 -20.51 12.92
CA GLY A 76 11.47 -19.44 13.86
C GLY A 76 10.61 -18.21 13.63
N VAL A 77 10.55 -17.36 14.66
CA VAL A 77 9.90 -16.05 14.61
C VAL A 77 10.84 -15.06 13.96
N ILE A 78 10.35 -14.31 12.96
CA ILE A 78 11.15 -13.32 12.22
C ILE A 78 11.31 -12.04 13.04
N ASN A 79 10.18 -11.50 13.52
CA ASN A 79 10.16 -10.32 14.37
C ASN A 79 9.44 -10.66 15.68
N THR A 80 10.02 -10.37 16.84
CA THR A 80 9.35 -10.65 18.13
C THR A 80 8.42 -9.53 18.57
N ASP A 81 8.73 -8.29 18.18
CA ASP A 81 7.96 -7.10 18.48
C ASP A 81 8.19 -6.00 17.43
N PHE A 82 7.60 -4.83 17.66
CA PHE A 82 7.72 -3.66 16.80
C PHE A 82 9.11 -3.02 16.84
N ASN A 83 9.86 -3.16 17.94
CA ASN A 83 11.22 -2.64 18.00
C ASN A 83 12.14 -3.47 17.11
N ASP A 84 12.01 -4.80 17.14
CA ASP A 84 12.72 -5.73 16.26
C ASP A 84 12.40 -5.45 14.78
N LEU A 85 11.11 -5.23 14.47
CA LEU A 85 10.65 -4.89 13.11
C LEU A 85 11.35 -3.65 12.53
N THR A 86 11.63 -2.63 13.37
CA THR A 86 12.17 -1.33 12.95
C THR A 86 13.65 -1.10 13.27
N ALA A 87 14.29 -2.01 14.01
CA ALA A 87 15.69 -1.89 14.41
C ALA A 87 16.69 -1.95 13.23
N PHE A 88 16.25 -2.38 12.05
CA PHE A 88 17.10 -2.57 10.87
C PHE A 88 17.24 -1.32 9.98
N GLY A 89 17.59 -0.17 10.56
CA GLY A 89 18.09 0.98 9.79
C GLY A 89 17.14 1.55 8.72
N GLY A 90 15.83 1.56 8.98
CA GLY A 90 14.82 2.18 8.10
C GLY A 90 13.97 1.22 7.26
N VAL A 91 14.16 -0.09 7.39
CA VAL A 91 13.29 -1.10 6.78
C VAL A 91 12.00 -1.24 7.60
N ASN A 92 10.87 -1.40 6.92
CA ASN A 92 9.51 -1.46 7.45
C ASN A 92 8.94 -0.17 8.05
N THR A 93 9.69 0.93 8.07
CA THR A 93 9.20 2.25 8.47
C THR A 93 8.89 3.09 7.24
N PHE A 94 7.83 3.88 7.29
CA PHE A 94 7.54 4.81 6.20
C PHE A 94 8.48 6.02 6.22
N SER A 95 8.83 6.47 5.02
CA SER A 95 9.41 7.78 4.72
C SER A 95 8.40 8.57 3.89
N SER A 96 8.54 9.89 3.79
CA SER A 96 7.64 10.71 2.96
C SER A 96 8.34 11.39 1.80
N ALA A 97 7.57 11.75 0.77
CA ALA A 97 7.99 12.69 -0.26
C ALA A 97 6.98 13.85 -0.36
N PRO A 98 7.41 15.13 -0.20
CA PRO A 98 8.72 15.57 0.28
C PRO A 98 9.10 14.98 1.65
N ASN A 99 10.42 14.82 1.89
CA ASN A 99 10.96 14.26 3.12
C ASN A 99 10.54 15.10 4.32
N ASP A 100 9.85 14.46 5.24
CA ASP A 100 9.43 15.02 6.50
C ASP A 100 10.09 14.23 7.64
N ASN A 101 10.77 14.96 8.54
CA ASN A 101 11.53 14.36 9.63
C ASN A 101 10.63 13.74 10.72
N PHE A 102 9.31 13.97 10.66
CA PHE A 102 8.33 13.54 11.67
C PHE A 102 8.00 12.04 11.56
N LEU A 103 8.36 11.38 10.44
CA LEU A 103 8.12 9.95 10.20
C LEU A 103 9.35 9.07 10.44
N ARG A 104 10.54 9.65 10.61
CA ARG A 104 11.81 8.90 10.64
C ARG A 104 12.21 8.51 12.06
N ILE A 105 12.63 7.25 12.23
CA ILE A 105 13.41 6.80 13.40
C ILE A 105 14.87 7.08 13.09
N GLU A 106 15.49 8.06 13.76
CA GLU A 106 16.93 8.28 13.62
C GLU A 106 17.72 7.38 14.57
N GLU A 107 18.65 6.61 14.02
CA GLU A 107 19.71 5.97 14.79
C GLU A 107 20.90 6.96 14.90
N GLY A 108 21.20 7.42 16.12
CA GLY A 108 22.55 7.87 16.45
C GLY A 108 22.99 9.31 16.14
N GLY A 109 22.14 10.33 16.33
CA GLY A 109 22.64 11.61 16.87
C GLY A 109 22.10 12.92 16.27
N THR A 110 21.45 13.68 17.16
CA THR A 110 21.20 15.14 17.12
C THR A 110 19.97 15.67 16.37
N LEU A 111 18.98 14.84 16.07
CA LEU A 111 17.59 15.29 15.95
C LEU A 111 16.74 14.48 16.94
N ALA A 112 15.84 15.16 17.66
CA ALA A 112 15.10 14.57 18.76
C ALA A 112 14.25 13.40 18.24
N MET A 113 14.49 12.19 18.77
CA MET A 113 13.62 11.05 18.55
C MET A 113 12.19 11.47 18.90
N LYS A 114 11.26 11.34 17.95
CA LYS A 114 9.84 11.31 18.30
C LYS A 114 9.55 9.89 18.75
N ASP A 115 8.83 9.73 19.86
CA ASP A 115 8.57 8.41 20.48
C ASP A 115 7.65 7.51 19.65
N SER A 116 7.26 7.93 18.44
CA SER A 116 6.24 7.32 17.59
C SER A 116 6.62 7.38 16.12
N TYR A 117 6.14 6.40 15.34
CA TYR A 117 6.41 6.27 13.90
C TYR A 117 5.26 5.57 13.18
N LEU A 118 5.23 5.67 11.84
CA LEU A 118 4.33 4.85 11.02
C LEU A 118 5.05 3.62 10.45
N THR A 119 4.32 2.52 10.44
CA THR A 119 4.70 1.27 9.78
C THR A 119 3.46 0.65 9.17
N PHE A 120 3.62 -0.51 8.55
CA PHE A 120 2.56 -1.17 7.80
C PHE A 120 2.50 -2.66 8.15
N GLY A 121 1.43 -3.31 7.74
CA GLY A 121 1.24 -4.75 7.84
C GLY A 121 0.59 -5.28 6.58
N VAL A 122 1.08 -6.38 6.04
CA VAL A 122 0.54 -7.02 4.84
C VAL A 122 0.22 -8.47 5.13
N ASP A 123 -0.96 -8.91 4.70
CA ASP A 123 -1.36 -10.31 4.60
C ASP A 123 -2.12 -10.50 3.29
N LEU A 124 -1.49 -11.13 2.31
CA LEU A 124 -2.04 -11.35 0.98
C LEU A 124 -2.22 -12.84 0.72
N MET A 125 -3.32 -13.16 0.05
CA MET A 125 -3.59 -14.50 -0.44
C MET A 125 -3.66 -14.47 -1.97
N GLY A 126 -3.20 -15.56 -2.58
CA GLY A 126 -3.11 -15.63 -4.02
C GLY A 126 -2.81 -17.00 -4.58
N THR A 127 -2.41 -17.00 -5.84
CA THR A 127 -2.01 -18.19 -6.58
C THR A 127 -0.65 -18.00 -7.22
N PHE A 128 0.21 -19.01 -7.07
CA PHE A 128 1.51 -19.13 -7.70
C PHE A 128 1.39 -19.86 -9.03
N SER A 129 2.20 -19.42 -9.99
CA SER A 129 2.37 -20.05 -11.28
C SER A 129 3.82 -19.87 -11.76
N ASN A 130 4.16 -20.48 -12.88
CA ASN A 130 5.50 -20.36 -13.48
C ASN A 130 5.86 -18.93 -13.91
N THR A 131 4.90 -18.00 -13.91
CA THR A 131 5.13 -16.58 -14.25
C THR A 131 5.23 -15.67 -13.03
N GLY A 132 5.00 -16.18 -11.81
CA GLY A 132 4.98 -15.41 -10.57
C GLY A 132 3.73 -15.64 -9.74
N ILE A 133 3.34 -14.63 -8.95
CA ILE A 133 2.22 -14.70 -8.01
C ILE A 133 1.14 -13.73 -8.45
N VAL A 134 -0.13 -14.14 -8.38
CA VAL A 134 -1.28 -13.24 -8.52
C VAL A 134 -2.04 -13.24 -7.20
N TYR A 135 -2.17 -12.07 -6.59
CA TYR A 135 -2.94 -11.91 -5.35
C TYR A 135 -4.40 -11.62 -5.70
N ASN A 136 -5.32 -12.18 -4.92
CA ASN A 136 -6.76 -12.06 -5.16
C ASN A 136 -7.53 -11.58 -3.93
N SER A 137 -6.88 -11.49 -2.77
CA SER A 137 -7.46 -11.02 -1.52
C SER A 137 -6.34 -10.73 -0.52
N GLY A 138 -6.69 -10.04 0.55
CA GLY A 138 -5.75 -9.69 1.61
C GLY A 138 -6.01 -8.30 2.19
N THR A 139 -5.13 -7.89 3.08
CA THR A 139 -5.18 -6.60 3.75
C THR A 139 -3.83 -5.91 3.72
N LEU A 140 -3.87 -4.59 3.57
CA LEU A 140 -2.78 -3.70 3.92
C LEU A 140 -3.24 -2.82 5.08
N ASP A 141 -2.52 -2.92 6.19
CA ASP A 141 -2.77 -2.15 7.41
C ASP A 141 -1.71 -1.07 7.58
N VAL A 142 -2.12 0.08 8.11
CA VAL A 142 -1.21 1.12 8.61
C VAL A 142 -1.23 1.07 10.13
N TRP A 143 -0.04 1.13 10.72
CA TRP A 143 0.18 1.05 12.15
C TRP A 143 0.96 2.25 12.63
N GLN A 144 0.65 2.67 13.86
CA GLN A 144 1.44 3.61 14.63
C GLN A 144 2.20 2.84 15.69
N GLY A 145 3.53 2.81 15.56
CA GLY A 145 4.43 2.21 16.53
C GLY A 145 4.97 3.23 17.53
N TYR A 146 5.55 2.74 18.62
CA TYR A 146 6.17 3.57 19.65
C TYR A 146 7.53 3.01 20.07
N THR A 147 8.53 3.87 20.22
CA THR A 147 9.89 3.49 20.67
C THR A 147 10.01 3.42 22.20
N ASN A 148 9.02 3.96 22.92
CA ASN A 148 8.98 3.98 24.39
C ASN A 148 8.40 2.69 25.03
N GLY A 149 8.14 1.64 24.23
CA GLY A 149 7.58 0.38 24.68
C GLY A 149 6.05 0.36 24.84
N THR A 150 5.36 1.45 24.48
CA THR A 150 3.90 1.46 24.36
C THR A 150 3.46 0.49 23.24
N PRO A 151 2.37 -0.27 23.42
CA PRO A 151 1.85 -1.13 22.37
C PRO A 151 1.50 -0.34 21.10
N ALA A 152 1.96 -0.81 19.95
CA ALA A 152 1.59 -0.25 18.66
C ALA A 152 0.07 -0.39 18.41
N VAL A 153 -0.48 0.55 17.65
CA VAL A 153 -1.91 0.63 17.36
C VAL A 153 -2.14 0.61 15.87
N LYS A 154 -3.03 -0.26 15.39
CA LYS A 154 -3.49 -0.24 14.00
C LYS A 154 -4.38 0.99 13.81
N ILE A 155 -4.05 1.84 12.84
CA ILE A 155 -4.74 3.12 12.62
C ILE A 155 -5.63 3.11 11.39
N MET A 156 -5.32 2.27 10.41
CA MET A 156 -6.12 2.09 9.20
C MET A 156 -5.95 0.66 8.69
N THR A 157 -6.99 0.14 8.07
CA THR A 157 -6.92 -1.08 7.26
C THR A 157 -7.36 -0.76 5.82
N SER A 158 -6.98 -1.60 4.88
CA SER A 158 -7.40 -1.48 3.49
C SER A 158 -7.51 -2.87 2.89
N THR A 159 -8.50 -3.05 2.02
CA THR A 159 -8.72 -4.34 1.39
C THR A 159 -8.00 -4.38 0.06
N PHE A 160 -7.22 -5.44 -0.15
CA PHE A 160 -6.54 -5.69 -1.41
C PHE A 160 -7.57 -5.93 -2.52
N THR A 161 -7.46 -5.16 -3.60
CA THR A 161 -8.37 -5.28 -4.75
C THR A 161 -7.72 -6.03 -5.90
N SER A 162 -6.48 -5.68 -6.25
CA SER A 162 -5.77 -6.31 -7.38
C SER A 162 -4.26 -6.08 -7.33
N GLY A 163 -3.51 -7.02 -7.88
CA GLY A 163 -2.06 -6.91 -8.07
C GLY A 163 -1.39 -8.29 -8.09
N GLY A 164 -0.06 -8.32 -8.15
CA GLY A 164 0.69 -9.57 -8.20
C GLY A 164 2.16 -9.35 -8.53
N LEU A 165 2.97 -10.40 -8.34
CA LEU A 165 4.38 -10.38 -8.68
C LEU A 165 4.60 -10.77 -10.14
N THR A 166 4.85 -9.78 -11.00
CA THR A 166 5.26 -9.93 -12.41
C THR A 166 6.67 -9.37 -12.67
N ALA A 167 7.24 -9.62 -13.84
CA ALA A 167 8.53 -9.01 -14.21
C ALA A 167 8.38 -7.48 -14.37
N GLY A 168 9.21 -6.70 -13.66
CA GLY A 168 9.19 -5.23 -13.69
C GLY A 168 8.47 -4.58 -12.50
N ASN A 169 8.13 -3.30 -12.67
CA ASN A 169 7.35 -2.48 -11.73
C ASN A 169 5.94 -3.04 -11.57
N GLN A 170 5.39 -3.01 -10.36
CA GLN A 170 4.10 -3.59 -10.05
C GLN A 170 3.21 -2.63 -9.30
N ASP A 171 2.01 -2.46 -9.82
CA ASP A 171 0.98 -1.69 -9.13
C ASP A 171 0.08 -2.66 -8.34
N VAL A 172 0.01 -2.43 -7.04
CA VAL A 172 -0.96 -3.05 -6.14
C VAL A 172 -1.98 -1.99 -5.76
N LEU A 173 -3.26 -2.31 -5.96
CA LEU A 173 -4.37 -1.44 -5.57
C LEU A 173 -5.04 -1.99 -4.31
N SER A 174 -5.11 -1.15 -3.29
CA SER A 174 -5.95 -1.34 -2.11
C SER A 174 -6.92 -0.18 -1.95
N THR A 175 -8.09 -0.45 -1.40
CA THR A 175 -9.14 0.56 -1.18
C THR A 175 -9.58 0.54 0.27
N SER A 176 -9.76 1.73 0.83
CA SER A 176 -10.27 1.97 2.19
C SER A 176 -11.43 2.95 2.14
N GLY A 177 -12.52 2.63 2.80
CA GLY A 177 -13.62 3.55 3.08
C GLY A 177 -13.54 4.13 4.50
N ALA A 178 -14.55 4.91 4.86
CA ALA A 178 -14.66 5.54 6.18
C ALA A 178 -14.58 4.56 7.36
N VAL A 179 -15.11 3.35 7.20
CA VAL A 179 -15.12 2.31 8.25
C VAL A 179 -13.75 1.69 8.49
N ASP A 180 -12.80 1.92 7.58
CA ASP A 180 -11.48 1.32 7.64
C ASP A 180 -10.46 2.23 8.35
N VAL A 181 -10.84 3.45 8.73
CA VAL A 181 -10.10 4.31 9.66
C VAL A 181 -10.40 3.84 11.09
N LEU A 182 -9.37 3.35 11.78
CA LEU A 182 -9.51 2.71 13.09
C LEU A 182 -9.10 3.62 14.25
N LYS A 183 -8.33 4.67 13.96
CA LYS A 183 -7.90 5.65 14.95
C LYS A 183 -7.99 7.07 14.39
N ASN A 184 -8.85 7.88 15.01
CA ASN A 184 -8.97 9.29 14.67
C ASN A 184 -7.73 10.09 15.10
N GLY A 185 -7.52 11.21 14.42
CA GLY A 185 -6.59 12.26 14.83
C GLY A 185 -5.14 11.94 14.53
N VAL A 186 -4.88 10.91 13.70
CA VAL A 186 -3.53 10.55 13.27
C VAL A 186 -3.26 10.97 11.82
N LEU A 187 -4.22 10.77 10.92
CA LEU A 187 -4.10 11.11 9.49
C LEU A 187 -5.03 12.26 9.13
N TYR A 188 -4.49 13.22 8.38
CA TYR A 188 -5.18 14.42 7.94
C TYR A 188 -4.94 14.65 6.45
N PHE A 189 -5.96 15.10 5.73
CA PHE A 189 -5.79 15.72 4.43
C PHE A 189 -5.44 17.19 4.63
N ASP A 190 -4.48 17.69 3.86
CA ASP A 190 -4.25 19.12 3.71
C ASP A 190 -5.14 19.68 2.60
N VAL A 191 -6.27 20.25 2.98
CA VAL A 191 -7.23 20.86 2.06
C VAL A 191 -6.90 22.35 1.93
N ASN A 192 -6.03 22.67 0.97
CA ASN A 192 -5.58 24.04 0.68
C ASN A 192 -4.92 24.76 1.89
N GLY A 193 -4.00 24.09 2.59
CA GLY A 193 -3.31 24.60 3.78
C GLY A 193 -4.12 24.44 5.08
N THR A 194 -5.25 23.73 5.03
CA THR A 194 -6.10 23.46 6.20
C THR A 194 -6.14 21.96 6.47
N PRO A 195 -5.63 21.50 7.62
CA PRO A 195 -5.71 20.08 7.98
C PRO A 195 -7.15 19.68 8.31
N VAL A 196 -7.64 18.64 7.64
CA VAL A 196 -8.94 18.00 7.87
C VAL A 196 -8.68 16.55 8.23
N SER A 197 -9.15 16.10 9.40
CA SER A 197 -8.98 14.70 9.79
C SER A 197 -9.66 13.76 8.79
N PHE A 198 -9.13 12.56 8.60
CA PHE A 198 -9.76 11.59 7.69
C PHE A 198 -11.23 11.31 8.10
N ASP A 199 -11.52 11.26 9.40
CA ASP A 199 -12.88 11.07 9.90
C ASP A 199 -13.80 12.23 9.53
N ASP A 200 -13.37 13.48 9.76
CA ASP A 200 -14.15 14.66 9.38
C ASP A 200 -14.36 14.73 7.86
N TYR A 201 -13.34 14.34 7.10
CA TYR A 201 -13.42 14.26 5.65
C TYR A 201 -14.49 13.26 5.18
N PHE A 202 -14.50 12.05 5.76
CA PHE A 202 -15.49 11.02 5.43
C PHE A 202 -16.90 11.36 5.92
N LEU A 203 -17.03 12.06 7.06
CA LEU A 203 -18.32 12.60 7.51
C LEU A 203 -18.89 13.60 6.50
N ALA A 204 -18.04 14.44 5.90
CA ALA A 204 -18.43 15.38 4.85
C ALA A 204 -18.65 14.71 3.49
N ASN A 205 -17.93 13.62 3.20
CA ASN A 205 -17.93 12.92 1.92
C ASN A 205 -18.17 11.40 2.12
N PRO A 206 -19.39 10.97 2.48
CA PRO A 206 -19.64 9.57 2.85
C PRO A 206 -19.56 8.56 1.70
N LEU A 207 -19.42 9.05 0.45
CA LEU A 207 -19.22 8.23 -0.76
C LEU A 207 -17.78 8.30 -1.29
N ALA A 208 -16.90 9.02 -0.60
CA ALA A 208 -15.49 9.03 -0.92
C ALA A 208 -14.85 7.72 -0.42
N ASP A 209 -13.96 7.16 -1.25
CA ASP A 209 -13.05 6.11 -0.84
C ASP A 209 -11.63 6.67 -0.88
N ILE A 210 -10.80 6.28 0.08
CA ILE A 210 -9.36 6.46 0.01
C ILE A 210 -8.79 5.31 -0.81
N ARG A 211 -8.19 5.65 -1.95
CA ARG A 211 -7.42 4.70 -2.75
C ARG A 211 -5.99 4.75 -2.29
N LEU A 212 -5.49 3.58 -1.93
CA LEU A 212 -4.12 3.32 -1.56
C LEU A 212 -3.49 2.61 -2.75
N THR A 213 -2.78 3.38 -3.57
CA THR A 213 -2.02 2.81 -4.68
C THR A 213 -0.62 2.54 -4.19
N ILE A 214 -0.21 1.27 -4.25
CA ILE A 214 1.14 0.84 -3.95
C ILE A 214 1.86 0.61 -5.27
N ASP A 215 2.85 1.41 -5.59
CA ASP A 215 3.81 1.07 -6.63
C ASP A 215 4.97 0.34 -5.96
N GLN A 216 5.23 -0.90 -6.33
CA GLN A 216 6.29 -1.70 -5.73
C GLN A 216 7.21 -2.38 -6.76
N ASN A 217 8.46 -2.50 -6.36
CA ASN A 217 9.50 -3.19 -7.10
C ASN A 217 10.07 -4.35 -6.29
N VAL A 218 9.95 -5.57 -6.83
CA VAL A 218 10.62 -6.75 -6.26
C VAL A 218 12.03 -6.87 -6.80
N THR A 219 13.01 -7.02 -5.92
CA THR A 219 14.39 -7.26 -6.33
C THR A 219 14.50 -8.59 -7.11
N GLY A 220 14.95 -8.53 -8.36
CA GLY A 220 15.02 -9.68 -9.27
C GLY A 220 13.69 -10.06 -9.96
N GLY A 221 12.58 -9.38 -9.62
CA GLY A 221 11.27 -9.56 -10.25
C GLY A 221 10.63 -10.95 -10.02
N ALA A 222 9.58 -11.27 -10.77
CA ALA A 222 8.87 -12.55 -10.60
C ALA A 222 9.74 -13.79 -10.87
N ALA A 223 10.77 -13.67 -11.71
CA ALA A 223 11.66 -14.78 -12.04
C ALA A 223 12.50 -15.23 -10.85
N SER A 224 12.98 -14.30 -10.01
CA SER A 224 13.69 -14.65 -8.77
C SER A 224 12.77 -15.39 -7.81
N VAL A 225 11.52 -14.96 -7.66
CA VAL A 225 10.53 -15.66 -6.81
C VAL A 225 10.25 -17.07 -7.33
N VAL A 226 10.07 -17.26 -8.64
CA VAL A 226 9.87 -18.60 -9.23
C VAL A 226 11.10 -19.48 -9.01
N ALA A 227 12.31 -18.94 -9.16
CA ALA A 227 13.55 -19.67 -8.89
C ALA A 227 13.72 -20.02 -7.40
N ALA A 228 13.34 -19.11 -6.50
CA ALA A 228 13.35 -19.33 -5.06
C ALA A 228 12.38 -20.46 -4.66
N VAL A 229 11.18 -20.50 -5.24
CA VAL A 229 10.24 -21.62 -5.01
C VAL A 229 10.82 -22.94 -5.50
N GLY A 230 11.64 -22.91 -6.55
CA GLY A 230 12.43 -24.06 -7.04
C GLY A 230 13.63 -24.45 -6.16
N GLY A 231 13.87 -23.76 -5.04
CA GLY A 231 14.94 -24.06 -4.08
C GLY A 231 16.20 -23.19 -4.19
N SER A 232 16.19 -22.13 -5.00
CA SER A 232 17.35 -21.24 -5.12
C SER A 232 17.49 -20.31 -3.91
N VAL A 233 18.53 -20.53 -3.08
CA VAL A 233 18.82 -19.70 -1.90
C VAL A 233 19.23 -18.27 -2.31
N ALA A 234 19.96 -18.12 -3.41
CA ALA A 234 20.40 -16.82 -3.90
C ALA A 234 19.23 -15.91 -4.30
N ASP A 235 18.11 -16.52 -4.70
CA ASP A 235 16.90 -15.80 -5.13
C ASP A 235 15.86 -15.65 -4.02
N GLY A 236 16.14 -16.16 -2.81
CA GLY A 236 15.29 -15.93 -1.64
C GLY A 236 14.68 -17.16 -0.98
N PHE A 237 15.03 -18.39 -1.38
CA PHE A 237 14.57 -19.60 -0.69
C PHE A 237 15.02 -19.62 0.78
N LYS A 238 14.09 -19.91 1.70
CA LYS A 238 14.34 -19.99 3.15
C LYS A 238 14.15 -21.38 3.73
N GLY A 239 13.29 -22.20 3.12
CA GLY A 239 13.06 -23.57 3.57
C GLY A 239 11.82 -24.20 2.95
N ALA A 240 11.62 -25.49 3.23
CA ALA A 240 10.42 -26.20 2.82
C ALA A 240 10.03 -27.26 3.86
N VAL A 241 8.72 -27.50 4.00
CA VAL A 241 8.13 -28.54 4.85
C VAL A 241 6.99 -29.21 4.08
N GLY A 242 7.19 -30.47 3.68
CA GLY A 242 6.27 -31.15 2.78
C GLY A 242 6.12 -30.38 1.46
N ASP A 243 4.88 -30.08 1.07
CA ASP A 243 4.56 -29.34 -0.15
C ASP A 243 4.61 -27.82 0.04
N LEU A 244 4.95 -27.32 1.23
CA LEU A 244 5.05 -25.90 1.52
C LEU A 244 6.49 -25.42 1.35
N VAL A 245 6.69 -24.42 0.48
CA VAL A 245 7.96 -23.75 0.26
C VAL A 245 7.86 -22.33 0.81
N TYR A 246 8.86 -21.92 1.58
CA TYR A 246 8.98 -20.59 2.14
C TYR A 246 10.09 -19.81 1.43
N VAL A 247 9.71 -18.65 0.88
CA VAL A 247 10.60 -17.72 0.19
C VAL A 247 10.49 -16.33 0.81
N SER A 248 11.55 -15.54 0.69
CA SER A 248 11.57 -14.14 1.08
C SER A 248 12.03 -13.29 -0.10
N ALA A 249 11.43 -12.12 -0.29
CA ALA A 249 11.77 -11.20 -1.35
C ALA A 249 11.76 -9.75 -0.83
N ASN A 250 12.71 -8.95 -1.31
CA ASN A 250 12.88 -7.56 -0.93
C ASN A 250 12.09 -6.65 -1.88
N HIS A 251 11.46 -5.64 -1.31
CA HIS A 251 10.59 -4.69 -1.98
C HIS A 251 10.97 -3.25 -1.62
N ASN A 252 10.85 -2.37 -2.60
CA ASN A 252 10.67 -0.93 -2.38
C ASN A 252 9.26 -0.60 -2.85
N ALA A 253 8.48 0.09 -2.02
CA ALA A 253 7.11 0.44 -2.33
C ALA A 253 6.83 1.91 -2.01
N SER A 254 6.00 2.55 -2.82
CA SER A 254 5.42 3.86 -2.51
C SER A 254 3.91 3.77 -2.44
N LEU A 255 3.35 4.46 -1.44
CA LEU A 255 1.94 4.52 -1.14
C LEU A 255 1.45 5.95 -1.35
N THR A 256 0.42 6.10 -2.17
CA THR A 256 -0.26 7.38 -2.41
C THR A 256 -1.71 7.30 -1.97
N PHE A 257 -2.22 8.41 -1.43
CA PHE A 257 -3.61 8.56 -1.00
C PHE A 257 -4.35 9.35 -2.07
N ALA A 258 -5.40 8.78 -2.66
CA ALA A 258 -6.23 9.49 -3.63
C ALA A 258 -7.70 9.38 -3.26
N VAL A 259 -8.43 10.48 -3.34
CA VAL A 259 -9.88 10.49 -3.20
C VAL A 259 -10.53 10.78 -4.55
N PRO A 260 -11.49 9.95 -5.02
CA PRO A 260 -12.27 10.25 -6.21
C PRO A 260 -13.01 11.59 -6.05
N GLU A 261 -12.93 12.46 -7.05
CA GLU A 261 -13.72 13.70 -7.04
C GLU A 261 -15.22 13.36 -6.93
N PRO A 262 -16.01 14.11 -6.13
CA PRO A 262 -17.45 14.04 -6.20
C PRO A 262 -17.85 14.32 -7.64
N THR A 263 -18.49 13.36 -8.31
CA THR A 263 -18.92 13.51 -9.70
C THR A 263 -20.01 14.59 -9.77
N SER A 264 -19.60 15.85 -9.85
CA SER A 264 -20.51 16.99 -9.98
C SER A 264 -20.96 17.10 -11.43
N LEU A 265 -21.79 16.14 -11.87
CA LEU A 265 -22.60 16.29 -13.08
C LEU A 265 -23.79 17.19 -12.73
N ALA A 266 -23.55 18.50 -12.73
CA ALA A 266 -24.63 19.47 -12.74
C ALA A 266 -25.34 19.41 -14.11
N ILE A 267 -26.28 18.48 -14.27
CA ILE A 267 -27.30 18.58 -15.33
C ILE A 267 -28.34 19.57 -14.83
N LEU A 268 -28.01 20.86 -14.87
CA LEU A 268 -28.97 21.93 -14.69
C LEU A 268 -29.80 21.98 -15.97
N GLY A 269 -31.00 21.40 -15.93
CA GLY A 269 -31.79 21.12 -17.13
C GLY A 269 -32.07 22.35 -17.98
N LEU A 270 -31.76 22.27 -19.28
CA LEU A 270 -32.27 23.18 -20.31
C LEU A 270 -32.45 22.46 -21.67
N GLY A 271 -33.64 21.87 -21.86
CA GLY A 271 -34.29 21.69 -23.17
C GLY A 271 -33.80 20.57 -24.11
N LEU A 272 -34.60 20.32 -25.16
CA LEU A 272 -34.37 19.35 -26.25
C LEU A 272 -33.01 19.46 -26.97
N LEU A 273 -32.19 20.48 -26.68
CA LEU A 273 -30.83 20.65 -27.19
C LEU A 273 -29.75 19.92 -26.37
N GLY A 274 -30.01 19.53 -25.11
CA GLY A 274 -29.04 18.83 -24.26
C GLY A 274 -28.67 17.41 -24.75
N PHE A 275 -29.51 16.81 -25.61
CA PHE A 275 -29.26 15.47 -26.18
C PHE A 275 -28.45 15.47 -27.49
N ALA A 276 -28.18 16.64 -28.09
CA ALA A 276 -27.39 16.73 -29.33
C ALA A 276 -25.87 16.78 -29.09
N GLY A 277 -25.42 17.03 -27.85
CA GLY A 277 -24.01 17.24 -27.51
C GLY A 277 -23.20 15.99 -27.15
N SER A 278 -23.83 14.87 -26.77
CA SER A 278 -23.12 13.67 -26.29
C SER A 278 -22.68 12.69 -27.39
N ARG A 279 -22.75 13.09 -28.66
CA ARG A 279 -22.21 12.29 -29.77
C ARG A 279 -21.20 13.09 -30.57
N ARG A 280 -19.90 12.86 -30.33
CA ARG A 280 -18.86 13.03 -31.35
C ARG A 280 -18.32 11.68 -31.81
N ARG A 281 -19.07 11.17 -32.80
CA ARG A 281 -18.67 10.56 -34.09
C ARG A 281 -17.22 10.04 -34.23
N LYS A 282 -17.13 8.74 -34.52
CA LYS A 282 -15.98 8.05 -35.13
C LYS A 282 -15.47 8.79 -36.38
N SER A 283 -14.16 8.97 -36.44
CA SER A 283 -13.32 8.96 -37.65
C SER A 283 -12.00 8.32 -37.26
#